data_AF-A0A960SHQ4-F1
#
_entry.id   AF-A0A960SHQ4-F1
#
_cell.length_a   1.000
_cell.length_b   1.000
_cell.length_c   1.000
_cell.angle_alpha   90.00
_cell.angle_beta   90.00
_cell.angle_gamma   90.00
#
_symmetry.space_group_name_H-M   'P 1'
#
loop_
_entity.id
_entity.type
_entity.pdbx_description
1 polymer ?
#
loop_
_entity_poly.entity_id
_entity_poly.type
_entity_poly.pdbx_seq_one_letter_code
_entity_poly.pdbx_strand_id
1 'polypeptide(L)'
;MKLPLLTRISTVLLLMVCAGSMAGQESIPIEGRVVDAKTGEVLPARLYIESATGEFFHAESKSTRGTAIPYSKIRPNGSIEVHTTLSAHPFTAKLPPGSYTLTAERGKEYSAASRTINIDPGMKAHAVILELKRWINMAERGW
;
A
#
# COMPACT_ATOMS: atom_id res chain seq x y z
N MET A 1 -76.43 -23.42 -0.26
CA MET A 1 -76.31 -22.91 1.12
C MET A 1 -74.94 -22.24 1.24
N LYS A 2 -74.89 -20.92 1.52
CA LYS A 2 -73.67 -20.10 1.57
C LYS A 2 -73.16 -19.96 3.03
N LEU A 3 -71.87 -19.60 3.14
CA LEU A 3 -71.08 -19.05 4.27
C LEU A 3 -70.34 -20.04 5.21
N PRO A 4 -69.22 -19.65 5.90
CA PRO A 4 -68.38 -18.45 5.73
C PRO A 4 -66.83 -18.68 5.74
N LEU A 5 -66.18 -17.59 5.35
CA LEU A 5 -64.79 -17.12 5.51
C LEU A 5 -64.21 -17.27 6.93
N LEU A 6 -62.98 -17.80 7.06
CA LEU A 6 -62.02 -17.72 8.19
C LEU A 6 -60.81 -18.60 7.76
N THR A 7 -59.52 -18.26 7.79
CA THR A 7 -58.73 -17.34 8.59
C THR A 7 -57.43 -17.06 7.84
N ARG A 8 -57.01 -15.79 7.81
CA ARG A 8 -55.70 -15.34 7.35
C ARG A 8 -54.61 -15.83 8.29
N ILE A 9 -53.59 -16.54 7.79
CA ILE A 9 -52.25 -16.52 8.40
C ILE A 9 -51.26 -16.39 7.25
N SER A 10 -50.99 -15.13 6.89
CA SER A 10 -49.93 -14.75 5.97
C SER A 10 -48.63 -14.76 6.77
N THR A 11 -47.91 -15.88 6.77
CA THR A 11 -46.55 -15.95 7.32
C THR A 11 -45.61 -15.33 6.30
N VAL A 12 -45.52 -14.00 6.28
CA VAL A 12 -44.48 -13.28 5.55
C VAL A 12 -43.19 -13.45 6.34
N LEU A 13 -42.35 -14.37 5.88
CA LEU A 13 -40.97 -14.54 6.33
C LEU A 13 -40.18 -13.28 5.91
N LEU A 14 -39.98 -12.36 6.85
CA LEU A 14 -39.16 -11.17 6.64
C LEU A 14 -37.68 -11.58 6.63
N LEU A 15 -37.19 -12.01 5.47
CA LEU A 15 -35.77 -12.08 5.15
C LEU A 15 -35.23 -10.65 5.14
N MET A 16 -34.77 -10.17 6.29
CA MET A 16 -33.98 -8.96 6.42
C MET A 16 -32.60 -9.26 5.81
N VAL A 17 -32.52 -9.20 4.48
CA VAL A 17 -31.26 -9.19 3.74
C VAL A 17 -30.57 -7.89 4.13
N CYS A 18 -29.63 -7.97 5.06
CA CYS A 18 -28.61 -6.95 5.24
C CYS A 18 -27.79 -6.90 3.96
N ALA A 19 -28.28 -6.19 2.95
CA ALA A 19 -27.47 -5.67 1.87
C ALA A 19 -26.57 -4.59 2.48
N GLY A 20 -25.58 -5.02 3.26
CA GLY A 20 -24.45 -4.19 3.58
C GLY A 20 -23.81 -3.85 2.26
N SER A 21 -24.03 -2.64 1.76
CA SER A 21 -23.29 -2.10 0.64
C SER A 21 -21.81 -2.30 1.00
N MET A 22 -21.14 -3.18 0.26
CA MET A 22 -19.68 -3.18 0.15
C MET A 22 -19.34 -1.88 -0.57
N ALA A 23 -19.47 -0.75 0.13
CA ALA A 23 -18.98 0.52 -0.34
C ALA A 23 -17.48 0.29 -0.56
N GLY A 24 -17.08 0.21 -1.84
CA GLY A 24 -15.69 0.07 -2.21
C GLY A 24 -14.92 1.17 -1.49
N GLN A 25 -14.09 0.78 -0.54
CA GLN A 25 -13.42 1.73 0.32
C GLN A 25 -12.51 2.58 -0.56
N GLU A 26 -12.77 3.88 -0.61
CA GLU A 26 -12.07 4.78 -1.50
C GLU A 26 -10.57 4.75 -1.17
N SER A 27 -9.77 4.35 -2.16
CA SER A 27 -8.32 4.30 -2.00
C SER A 27 -7.75 5.71 -2.07
N ILE A 28 -6.95 6.07 -1.07
CA ILE A 28 -6.38 7.39 -0.91
C ILE A 28 -4.97 7.38 -1.50
N PRO A 29 -4.61 8.36 -2.35
CA PRO A 29 -3.28 8.45 -2.90
C PRO A 29 -2.28 8.89 -1.81
N ILE A 30 -1.19 8.15 -1.71
CA ILE A 30 0.02 8.60 -1.03
C ILE A 30 1.04 9.06 -2.05
N GLU A 31 1.85 10.04 -1.69
CA GLU A 31 2.92 10.57 -2.53
C GLU A 31 4.24 10.48 -1.80
N GLY A 32 5.19 9.78 -2.40
CA GLY A 32 6.41 9.39 -1.73
C GLY A 32 7.67 9.81 -2.44
N ARG A 33 8.75 10.02 -1.68
CA ARG A 33 10.12 10.16 -2.19
C ARG A 33 11.07 9.35 -1.32
N VAL A 34 12.08 8.75 -1.96
CA VAL A 34 13.21 8.12 -1.27
C VAL A 34 14.41 9.03 -1.46
N VAL A 35 15.08 9.40 -0.37
CA VAL A 35 16.20 10.35 -0.39
C VAL A 35 17.40 9.85 0.39
N ASP A 36 18.59 10.32 0.03
CA ASP A 36 19.78 10.19 0.87
C ASP A 36 19.60 11.09 2.10
N ALA A 37 19.70 10.51 3.29
CA ALA A 37 19.46 11.23 4.55
C ALA A 37 20.46 12.39 4.79
N LYS A 38 21.65 12.34 4.17
CA LYS A 38 22.68 13.37 4.34
C LYS A 38 22.56 14.46 3.28
N THR A 39 22.37 14.10 2.01
CA THR A 39 22.40 15.07 0.90
C THR A 39 21.02 15.56 0.48
N GLY A 40 19.95 14.83 0.84
CA GLY A 40 18.59 15.09 0.36
C GLY A 40 18.36 14.72 -1.11
N GLU A 41 19.36 14.15 -1.78
CA GLU A 41 19.24 13.71 -3.16
C GLU A 41 18.23 12.56 -3.28
N VAL A 42 17.43 12.58 -4.34
CA VAL A 42 16.50 11.48 -4.63
C VAL A 42 17.27 10.23 -5.06
N LEU A 43 16.90 9.09 -4.49
CA LEU A 43 17.59 7.83 -4.72
C LEU A 43 16.66 6.80 -5.38
N PRO A 44 17.18 5.98 -6.32
CA PRO A 44 16.51 4.75 -6.70
C PRO A 44 16.55 3.74 -5.54
N ALA A 45 15.46 3.00 -5.36
CA ALA A 45 15.31 2.06 -4.25
C ALA A 45 14.27 0.97 -4.57
N ARG A 46 14.34 -0.14 -3.83
CA ARG A 46 13.21 -1.06 -3.71
C ARG A 46 12.28 -0.52 -2.63
N LEU A 47 10.99 -0.44 -2.94
CA LEU A 47 9.95 -0.03 -2.01
C LEU A 47 9.03 -1.21 -1.71
N TYR A 48 8.88 -1.51 -0.44
CA TYR A 48 7.89 -2.44 0.10
C TYR A 48 6.79 -1.62 0.76
N ILE A 49 5.53 -1.97 0.50
CA ILE A 49 4.36 -1.41 1.16
C ILE A 49 3.54 -2.58 1.68
N GLU A 50 3.45 -2.68 3.00
CA GLU A 50 2.74 -3.77 3.68
C GLU A 50 1.71 -3.18 4.62
N SER A 51 0.47 -3.64 4.53
CA SER A 51 -0.58 -3.30 5.49
C SER A 51 -0.38 -4.04 6.81
N ALA A 52 -0.97 -3.53 7.89
CA ALA A 52 -0.97 -4.22 9.19
C ALA A 52 -1.65 -5.61 9.16
N THR A 53 -2.42 -5.92 8.12
CA THR A 53 -3.06 -7.23 7.90
C THR A 53 -2.23 -8.18 7.03
N GLY A 54 -1.05 -7.75 6.56
CA GLY A 54 -0.13 -8.56 5.75
C GLY A 54 -0.42 -8.53 4.24
N GLU A 55 -1.30 -7.65 3.78
CA GLU A 55 -1.48 -7.39 2.34
C GLU A 55 -0.38 -6.48 1.80
N PHE A 56 0.15 -6.80 0.61
CA PHE A 56 1.22 -6.06 -0.06
C PHE A 56 0.69 -5.19 -1.19
N PHE A 57 1.26 -4.00 -1.34
CA PHE A 57 0.87 -3.02 -2.34
C PHE A 57 2.07 -2.62 -3.21
N HIS A 58 1.79 -2.33 -4.49
CA HIS A 58 2.77 -1.76 -5.40
C HIS A 58 2.57 -0.25 -5.53
N ALA A 59 3.69 0.45 -5.69
CA ALA A 59 3.69 1.85 -6.10
C ALA A 59 3.82 2.00 -7.62
N GLU A 60 3.41 3.16 -8.12
CA GLU A 60 3.61 3.65 -9.48
C GLU A 60 4.56 4.85 -9.47
N SER A 61 5.16 5.17 -10.61
CA SER A 61 5.92 6.40 -10.76
C SER A 61 4.96 7.58 -10.84
N LYS A 62 5.21 8.63 -10.05
CA LYS A 62 4.48 9.90 -10.19
C LYS A 62 5.12 10.81 -11.26
N SER A 63 6.33 10.49 -11.71
CA SER A 63 7.05 11.24 -12.73
C SER A 63 6.94 10.56 -14.10
N THR A 64 6.73 11.33 -15.16
CA THR A 64 6.79 10.85 -16.55
C THR A 64 8.18 10.40 -16.97
N ARG A 65 9.22 10.85 -16.26
CA ARG A 65 10.62 10.41 -16.46
C ARG A 65 11.03 9.29 -15.51
N GLY A 66 10.16 8.94 -14.57
CA GLY A 66 10.42 7.89 -13.59
C GLY A 66 9.85 6.55 -14.02
N THR A 67 10.49 5.49 -13.55
CA THR A 67 10.00 4.11 -13.67
C THR A 67 9.69 3.53 -12.29
N ALA A 68 8.70 2.64 -12.27
CA ALA A 68 8.28 1.84 -11.13
C ALA A 68 7.98 0.43 -11.65
N ILE A 69 8.83 -0.53 -11.31
CA ILE A 69 8.74 -1.89 -11.83
C ILE A 69 8.26 -2.81 -10.70
N PRO A 70 7.03 -3.34 -10.77
CA PRO A 70 6.53 -4.24 -9.73
C PRO A 70 7.22 -5.61 -9.81
N TYR A 71 7.49 -6.19 -8.65
CA TYR A 71 7.98 -7.55 -8.50
C TYR A 71 7.17 -8.25 -7.42
N SER A 72 6.57 -9.40 -7.76
CA SER A 72 5.79 -10.20 -6.84
C SER A 72 6.16 -11.67 -6.98
N LYS A 73 6.77 -12.21 -5.92
CA LYS A 73 7.03 -13.65 -5.78
C LYS A 73 6.62 -14.13 -4.40
N ILE A 74 5.69 -15.08 -4.40
CA ILE A 74 5.25 -15.80 -3.21
C ILE A 74 5.50 -17.28 -3.49
N ARG A 75 6.21 -17.95 -2.58
CA ARG A 75 6.59 -19.35 -2.71
C ARG A 75 5.89 -20.21 -1.65
N PRO A 76 5.61 -21.50 -1.93
CA PRO A 76 4.97 -22.40 -0.96
C PRO A 76 5.76 -22.61 0.34
N ASN A 77 7.08 -22.37 0.33
CA ASN A 77 7.93 -22.45 1.51
C ASN A 77 7.86 -21.20 2.41
N GLY A 78 6.95 -20.27 2.14
CA GLY A 78 6.77 -19.03 2.91
C GLY A 78 7.72 -17.89 2.53
N SER A 79 8.58 -18.06 1.51
CA SER A 79 9.37 -16.96 0.98
C SER A 79 8.48 -15.98 0.19
N ILE A 80 8.41 -14.74 0.67
CA ILE A 80 7.61 -13.65 0.09
C ILE A 80 8.53 -12.49 -0.25
N GLU A 81 8.50 -12.06 -1.50
CA GLU A 81 9.21 -10.87 -1.97
C GLU A 81 8.26 -10.08 -2.89
N VAL A 82 7.61 -9.07 -2.31
CA VAL A 82 6.68 -8.19 -3.02
C VAL A 82 7.13 -6.75 -2.83
N HIS A 83 7.62 -6.12 -3.91
CA HIS A 83 8.14 -4.76 -3.88
C HIS A 83 7.99 -4.08 -5.24
N THR A 84 8.20 -2.76 -5.27
CA THR A 84 8.36 -1.99 -6.50
C THR A 84 9.79 -1.47 -6.57
N THR A 85 10.49 -1.75 -7.67
CA THR A 85 11.79 -1.11 -7.95
C THR A 85 11.57 0.26 -8.57
N LEU A 86 11.95 1.30 -7.84
CA LEU A 86 11.78 2.70 -8.21
C LEU A 86 13.08 3.28 -8.78
N SER A 87 12.95 4.05 -9.86
CA SER A 87 13.97 5.03 -10.26
C SER A 87 14.06 6.20 -9.24
N ALA A 88 15.05 7.07 -9.39
CA ALA A 88 15.31 8.23 -8.53
C ALA A 88 14.26 9.36 -8.69
N HIS A 89 12.98 9.06 -8.49
CA HIS A 89 11.85 9.96 -8.73
C HIS A 89 10.75 9.76 -7.68
N PRO A 90 9.81 10.72 -7.55
CA PRO A 90 8.64 10.54 -6.70
C PRO A 90 7.76 9.38 -7.15
N PHE A 91 7.16 8.69 -6.19
CA PHE A 91 6.22 7.60 -6.40
C PHE A 91 4.82 7.95 -5.86
N THR A 92 3.82 7.19 -6.30
CA THR A 92 2.46 7.24 -5.76
C THR A 92 1.95 5.83 -5.51
N ALA A 93 1.09 5.64 -4.51
CA ALA A 93 0.35 4.40 -4.32
C ALA A 93 -1.07 4.75 -3.84
N LYS A 94 -2.06 3.97 -4.26
CA LYS A 94 -3.44 4.13 -3.80
C LYS A 94 -3.71 3.09 -2.71
N LEU A 95 -3.91 3.55 -1.49
CA LEU A 95 -4.05 2.70 -0.32
C LEU A 95 -5.44 2.90 0.28
N PRO A 96 -6.20 1.82 0.55
CA PRO A 96 -7.40 1.91 1.39
C PRO A 96 -7.07 2.53 2.76
N PRO A 97 -8.09 3.02 3.49
CA PRO A 97 -7.90 3.38 4.88
C PRO A 97 -7.41 2.20 5.72
N GLY A 98 -6.34 2.44 6.49
CA GLY A 98 -5.60 1.40 7.19
C GLY A 98 -4.23 1.87 7.65
N SER A 99 -3.50 0.99 8.32
CA SER A 99 -2.11 1.23 8.75
C SER A 99 -1.15 0.45 7.86
N TYR A 100 -0.07 1.12 7.45
CA TYR A 100 0.90 0.59 6.48
C TYR A 100 2.32 0.84 6.95
N THR A 101 3.19 -0.16 6.76
CA THR A 101 4.63 0.01 6.87
C THR A 101 5.21 0.12 5.47
N LEU A 102 5.90 1.23 5.23
CA LEU A 102 6.67 1.46 4.01
C LEU A 102 8.14 1.24 4.34
N THR A 103 8.80 0.37 3.59
CA THR A 103 10.24 0.12 3.74
C THR A 103 10.95 0.38 2.42
N ALA A 104 11.96 1.24 2.44
CA ALA A 104 12.86 1.47 1.32
C ALA A 104 14.22 0.78 1.56
N GLU A 105 14.74 0.15 0.51
CA GLU A 105 16.06 -0.49 0.52
C GLU A 105 16.88 -0.08 -0.72
N ARG A 106 18.20 0.09 -0.53
CA ARG A 106 19.13 0.41 -1.61
C ARG A 106 20.47 -0.27 -1.40
N GLY A 107 20.67 -1.40 -2.09
CA GLY A 107 21.95 -2.10 -2.12
C GLY A 107 22.50 -2.39 -0.71
N LYS A 108 23.81 -2.62 -0.63
CA LYS A 108 24.48 -2.90 0.66
C LYS A 108 25.08 -1.65 1.31
N GLU A 109 25.11 -0.51 0.63
CA GLU A 109 25.73 0.72 1.15
C GLU A 109 24.83 1.52 2.11
N TYR A 110 23.52 1.23 2.10
CA TYR A 110 22.51 1.96 2.85
C TYR A 110 21.82 1.05 3.86
N SER A 111 21.47 1.62 5.01
CA SER A 111 20.53 0.99 5.93
C SER A 111 19.11 1.16 5.37
N ALA A 112 18.27 0.13 5.51
CA ALA A 112 16.86 0.23 5.18
C ALA A 112 16.19 1.34 5.99
N ALA A 113 15.25 2.05 5.36
CA ALA A 113 14.43 3.06 6.01
C ALA A 113 12.98 2.57 6.06
N SER A 114 12.40 2.52 7.26
CA SER A 114 11.01 2.12 7.45
C SER A 114 10.20 3.24 8.09
N ARG A 115 8.96 3.41 7.63
CA ARG A 115 8.01 4.37 8.20
C ARG A 115 6.61 3.78 8.20
N THR A 116 5.96 3.84 9.35
CA THR A 116 4.54 3.53 9.47
C THR A 116 3.72 4.78 9.14
N ILE A 117 2.68 4.61 8.33
CA ILE A 117 1.69 5.65 8.02
C ILE A 117 0.29 5.12 8.30
N ASN A 118 -0.61 6.02 8.66
CA ASN A 118 -2.04 5.73 8.79
C ASN A 118 -2.79 6.51 7.72
N ILE A 119 -3.68 5.81 7.03
CA ILE A 119 -4.57 6.35 6.01
C ILE A 119 -5.95 6.38 6.63
N ASP A 120 -6.43 7.58 6.97
CA ASP A 120 -7.77 7.77 7.53
C ASP A 120 -8.79 8.05 6.43
N PRO A 121 -10.06 7.64 6.58
CA PRO A 121 -11.12 7.96 5.62
C PRO A 121 -11.22 9.47 5.34
N GLY A 122 -11.32 9.83 4.06
CA GLY A 122 -11.48 11.23 3.62
C GLY A 122 -10.17 12.04 3.51
N MET A 123 -9.01 11.43 3.75
CA MET A 123 -7.71 12.08 3.53
C MET A 123 -7.47 12.30 2.03
N LYS A 124 -7.03 13.50 1.62
CA LYS A 124 -6.91 13.86 0.18
C LYS A 124 -5.63 13.35 -0.47
N ALA A 125 -4.50 13.56 0.19
CA ALA A 125 -3.19 13.05 -0.21
C ALA A 125 -2.28 13.05 1.02
N HIS A 126 -1.44 12.01 1.16
CA HIS A 126 -0.49 11.89 2.26
C HIS A 126 0.94 11.88 1.72
N ALA A 127 1.76 12.85 2.14
CA ALA A 127 3.15 12.95 1.72
C ALA A 127 4.08 12.13 2.62
N VAL A 128 4.96 11.33 2.02
CA VAL A 128 5.90 10.45 2.73
C VAL A 128 7.32 10.67 2.20
N ILE A 129 8.27 10.78 3.12
CA ILE A 129 9.70 10.76 2.80
C ILE A 129 10.33 9.59 3.55
N LEU A 130 11.09 8.77 2.82
CA LEU A 130 11.91 7.69 3.35
C LEU A 130 13.38 8.09 3.20
N GLU A 131 14.08 8.23 4.32
CA GLU A 131 15.45 8.75 4.37
C GLU A 131 16.44 7.59 4.54
N LEU A 132 17.11 7.22 3.47
CA LEU A 132 18.12 6.16 3.50
C LEU A 132 19.44 6.71 4.03
N LYS A 133 19.95 6.11 5.10
CA LYS A 133 21.25 6.46 5.67
C LYS A 133 22.35 5.61 5.03
N ARG A 134 23.23 6.25 4.26
CA ARG A 134 24.46 5.60 3.78
C ARG A 134 25.40 5.34 4.95
N TRP A 135 25.87 4.11 5.11
CA TRP A 135 26.81 3.73 6.17
C TRP A 135 28.23 3.45 5.64
N ILE A 136 28.37 3.26 4.33
CA ILE A 136 29.66 3.12 3.65
C ILE A 136 29.56 3.68 2.24
N ASN A 137 30.65 4.28 1.74
CA ASN A 137 30.84 4.55 0.32
C ASN A 137 31.82 3.49 -0.22
N MET A 138 31.28 2.48 -0.89
CA MET A 138 32.05 1.37 -1.47
C MET A 138 32.78 1.83 -2.74
N ALA A 139 32.17 2.70 -3.55
CA ALA A 139 32.79 3.26 -4.75
C ALA A 139 34.06 4.06 -4.43
N GLU A 140 34.05 4.90 -3.39
CA GLU A 140 35.25 5.60 -2.89
C GLU A 140 36.34 4.65 -2.38
N ARG A 141 35.97 3.40 -2.07
CA ARG A 141 36.89 2.35 -1.60
C ARG A 141 37.34 1.41 -2.73
N GLY A 142 36.99 1.69 -3.98
CA GLY A 142 37.43 0.93 -5.15
C GLY A 142 36.73 -0.42 -5.35
N TRP A 143 35.51 -0.57 -4.82
CA TRP A 143 34.65 -1.73 -5.08
C TRP A 143 33.83 -1.57 -6.36
#